data_AF-A0A0R1PAI5-F1
#
_entry.id   AF-A0A0R1PAI5-F1
#
_cell.length_a   1.000
_cell.length_b   1.000
_cell.length_c   1.000
_cell.angle_alpha   90.00
_cell.angle_beta   90.00
_cell.angle_gamma   90.00
#
_symmetry.space_group_name_H-M   'P 1'
#
loop_
_entity.id
_entity.type
_entity.pdbx_description
1 polymer ?
#
loop_
_entity_poly.entity_id
_entity_poly.type
_entity_poly.pdbx_seq_one_letter_code
_entity_poly.pdbx_strand_id
1 'polypeptide(L)'
;MFGLSAIIGSGWMFGSSQAAQIAGPAAIIAWIVGAVLVAMIAMVYVEIGTMFPEEGAMSRFTMYTHGSLLGHIFSWANWISLLAILPIEAVASVQYMSTWPWEWANWTHGFMKGGQLSLQGIMMATVMLFIFTIINYWSVTIMAKFNNFISVLKVVVPIITMIVLVTAHFDFNNMGSSFSEFMPNGTSSIFVAIGSAGIIYSYVAFQTVINLSNDIKKPSVNIRRGIILSLLISALIYIALQIVFIGALPQSVVSGGWSKINFNSPFADLAILLNIYWLSTLVYFTAFISPVGSGIAFASSASKSLSSMPKNKHLPLFLSNSNNKYNSPRIALMVDFVVSFILILLFKNWSLLSRVVAASTLISLLSGPVVAGSLRKMGPEMRRPTKIKGMKILAPVVFDLISLAIYWAMFPTTVEVIVIIIVGLPIYFVYDYRRGFKEFKQKLYASLWLIVHLFGLSIISWIGGSDFGGMNLIKYPMDFVVILIFSTVMYYWATHSLYYSGYFDDAKEINSTVKLDND
;
A
#
# COMPACT_ATOMS: atom_id res chain seq x y z
N MET A 1 -0.82 13.16 -13.33
CA MET A 1 -2.23 12.75 -13.17
C MET A 1 -2.37 11.27 -12.82
N PHE A 2 -1.92 10.33 -13.65
CA PHE A 2 -2.07 8.89 -13.37
C PHE A 2 -1.56 8.48 -11.96
N GLY A 3 -0.30 8.79 -11.62
CA GLY A 3 0.25 8.47 -10.29
C GLY A 3 -0.48 9.16 -9.13
N LEU A 4 -0.96 10.39 -9.32
CA LEU A 4 -1.75 11.11 -8.29
C LEU A 4 -3.09 10.42 -8.03
N SER A 5 -3.78 9.98 -9.08
CA SER A 5 -5.07 9.29 -8.98
C SER A 5 -4.95 7.92 -8.30
N ALA A 6 -3.80 7.26 -8.46
CA ALA A 6 -3.50 6.01 -7.78
C ALA A 6 -3.23 6.22 -6.28
N ILE A 7 -2.53 7.29 -5.91
CA ILE A 7 -2.19 7.61 -4.51
C ILE A 7 -3.40 8.17 -3.75
N ILE A 8 -4.22 9.01 -4.38
CA ILE A 8 -5.41 9.59 -3.75
C ILE A 8 -6.60 8.65 -3.93
N GLY A 9 -6.79 7.74 -2.97
CA GLY A 9 -7.90 6.78 -2.89
C GLY A 9 -8.80 7.03 -1.68
N SER A 10 -9.36 5.99 -1.07
CA SER A 10 -10.12 6.13 0.19
C SER A 10 -9.25 6.54 1.41
N GLY A 11 -7.92 6.52 1.28
CA GLY A 11 -6.97 6.95 2.31
C GLY A 11 -7.24 8.33 2.91
N TRP A 12 -7.55 9.32 2.05
CA TRP A 12 -7.80 10.68 2.52
C TRP A 12 -9.10 10.80 3.31
N MET A 13 -10.02 9.86 3.12
CA MET A 13 -11.38 9.90 3.65
C MET A 13 -11.45 9.41 5.09
N PHE A 14 -10.69 8.34 5.38
CA PHE A 14 -10.67 7.68 6.68
C PHE A 14 -9.41 7.97 7.49
N GLY A 15 -8.26 8.12 6.81
CA GLY A 15 -6.95 8.14 7.46
C GLY A 15 -6.79 9.28 8.46
N SER A 16 -7.32 10.47 8.16
CA SER A 16 -7.16 11.62 9.06
C SER A 16 -7.87 11.45 10.41
N SER A 17 -9.04 10.82 10.40
CA SER A 17 -9.80 10.50 11.62
C SER A 17 -9.14 9.40 12.42
N GLN A 18 -8.72 8.31 11.75
CA GLN A 18 -8.05 7.21 12.44
C GLN A 18 -6.69 7.62 13.02
N ALA A 19 -5.93 8.45 12.32
CA ALA A 19 -4.67 8.97 12.81
C ALA A 19 -4.89 9.90 14.01
N ALA A 20 -5.91 10.77 13.95
CA ALA A 20 -6.28 11.62 15.09
C ALA A 20 -6.78 10.81 16.30
N GLN A 21 -7.54 9.72 16.10
CA GLN A 21 -7.97 8.83 17.19
C GLN A 21 -6.78 8.20 17.92
N ILE A 22 -5.73 7.83 17.18
CA ILE A 22 -4.55 7.15 17.72
C ILE A 22 -3.56 8.15 18.34
N ALA A 23 -3.21 9.22 17.62
CA ALA A 23 -2.11 10.10 17.98
C ALA A 23 -2.54 11.51 18.41
N GLY A 24 -3.84 11.83 18.35
CA GLY A 24 -4.32 13.19 18.57
C GLY A 24 -3.71 14.16 17.56
N PRO A 25 -3.33 15.38 17.99
CA PRO A 25 -2.70 16.37 17.10
C PRO A 25 -1.37 15.91 16.50
N ALA A 26 -0.64 15.05 17.21
CA ALA A 26 0.60 14.44 16.75
C ALA A 26 0.45 13.59 15.48
N ALA A 27 -0.77 13.27 15.05
CA ALA A 27 -1.06 12.67 13.75
C ALA A 27 -0.44 13.43 12.58
N ILE A 28 -0.26 14.75 12.69
CA ILE A 28 0.42 15.57 11.67
C ILE A 28 1.86 15.07 11.47
N ILE A 29 2.58 14.78 12.56
CA ILE A 29 3.94 14.23 12.50
C ILE A 29 3.91 12.83 11.88
N ALA A 30 2.90 12.00 12.19
CA ALA A 30 2.76 10.67 11.62
C ALA A 30 2.67 10.72 10.08
N TRP A 31 1.89 11.67 9.53
CA TRP A 31 1.80 11.87 8.07
C TRP A 31 3.10 12.35 7.45
N ILE A 32 3.85 13.23 8.12
CA ILE A 32 5.16 13.72 7.65
C ILE A 32 6.18 12.57 7.62
N VAL A 33 6.31 11.83 8.73
CA VAL A 33 7.24 10.71 8.83
C VAL A 33 6.87 9.61 7.84
N GLY A 34 5.58 9.29 7.69
CA GLY A 34 5.08 8.36 6.69
C GLY A 34 5.43 8.78 5.26
N ALA A 35 5.27 10.07 4.92
CA ALA A 35 5.63 10.61 3.61
C ALA A 35 7.14 10.48 3.33
N VAL A 36 7.99 10.84 4.31
CA VAL A 36 9.45 10.72 4.20
C VAL A 36 9.86 9.27 4.00
N LEU A 37 9.31 8.36 4.80
CA LEU A 37 9.58 6.92 4.71
C LEU A 37 9.25 6.39 3.31
N VAL A 38 8.03 6.66 2.81
CA VAL A 38 7.61 6.16 1.49
C VAL A 38 8.39 6.84 0.37
N ALA A 39 8.75 8.11 0.49
CA ALA A 39 9.61 8.79 -0.47
C ALA A 39 11.00 8.12 -0.56
N MET A 40 11.59 7.72 0.57
CA MET A 40 12.86 6.99 0.57
C MET A 40 12.75 5.62 -0.11
N ILE A 41 11.67 4.87 0.16
CA ILE A 41 11.40 3.61 -0.53
C ILE A 41 11.24 3.86 -2.04
N ALA A 42 10.41 4.83 -2.42
CA ALA A 42 10.11 5.13 -3.81
C ALA A 42 11.37 5.52 -4.59
N MET A 43 12.29 6.26 -3.98
CA MET A 43 13.60 6.58 -4.59
C MET A 43 14.39 5.33 -4.95
N VAL A 44 14.47 4.34 -4.06
CA VAL A 44 15.15 3.06 -4.36
C VAL A 44 14.52 2.38 -5.58
N TYR A 45 13.18 2.35 -5.62
CA TYR A 45 12.45 1.75 -6.73
C TYR A 45 12.50 2.55 -8.04
N VAL A 46 12.72 3.87 -8.01
CA VAL A 46 12.94 4.67 -9.23
C VAL A 46 14.22 4.24 -9.95
N GLU A 47 15.30 3.98 -9.23
CA GLU A 47 16.54 3.47 -9.85
C GLU A 47 16.27 2.12 -10.53
N ILE A 48 15.69 1.16 -9.82
CA ILE A 48 15.43 -0.19 -10.36
C ILE A 48 14.41 -0.15 -11.52
N GLY A 49 13.30 0.57 -11.34
CA GLY A 49 12.23 0.67 -12.34
C GLY A 49 12.66 1.35 -13.64
N THR A 50 13.66 2.24 -13.59
CA THR A 50 14.25 2.84 -14.80
C THR A 50 15.31 1.95 -15.46
N MET A 51 15.88 0.97 -14.73
CA MET A 51 16.81 -0.02 -15.29
C MET A 51 16.11 -1.14 -16.07
N PHE A 52 14.87 -1.47 -15.72
CA PHE A 52 14.10 -2.57 -16.32
C PHE A 52 12.65 -2.16 -16.57
N PRO A 53 12.37 -1.37 -17.63
CA PRO A 53 11.04 -0.88 -17.94
C PRO A 53 10.19 -1.96 -18.62
N GLU A 54 9.61 -2.88 -17.85
CA GLU A 54 8.78 -3.99 -18.34
C GLU A 54 7.40 -4.04 -17.64
N GLU A 55 6.43 -4.73 -18.22
CA GLU A 55 5.10 -4.87 -17.60
C GLU A 55 5.18 -5.77 -16.35
N GLY A 56 4.68 -5.27 -15.21
CA GLY A 56 4.73 -6.00 -13.94
C GLY A 56 6.13 -6.15 -13.33
N ALA A 57 7.04 -5.23 -13.65
CA ALA A 57 8.47 -5.26 -13.31
C ALA A 57 8.77 -5.59 -11.83
N MET A 58 7.96 -5.08 -10.88
CA MET A 58 8.17 -5.32 -9.44
C MET A 58 8.12 -6.80 -9.06
N SER A 59 7.35 -7.62 -9.78
CA SER A 59 7.31 -9.07 -9.54
C SER A 59 8.61 -9.78 -9.95
N ARG A 60 9.36 -9.23 -10.91
CA ARG A 60 10.54 -9.88 -11.49
C ARG A 60 11.87 -9.42 -10.89
N PHE A 61 11.93 -8.22 -10.32
CA PHE A 61 13.17 -7.64 -9.79
C PHE A 61 13.99 -8.57 -8.89
N THR A 62 13.33 -9.28 -7.98
CA THR A 62 14.06 -10.20 -7.09
C THR A 62 14.53 -11.46 -7.79
N MET A 63 13.86 -11.90 -8.86
CA MET A 63 14.31 -13.05 -9.67
C MET A 63 15.67 -12.77 -10.31
N TYR A 64 15.92 -11.52 -10.71
CA TYR A 64 17.17 -11.11 -11.34
C TYR A 64 18.40 -11.23 -10.42
N THR A 65 18.20 -11.28 -9.10
CA THR A 65 19.31 -11.26 -8.13
C THR A 65 19.37 -12.51 -7.25
N HIS A 66 18.22 -13.11 -6.91
CA HIS A 66 18.10 -14.22 -5.96
C HIS A 66 17.28 -15.40 -6.51
N GLY A 67 16.99 -15.41 -7.81
CA GLY A 67 16.33 -16.50 -8.49
C GLY A 67 14.86 -16.71 -8.12
N SER A 68 14.33 -17.88 -8.45
CA SER A 68 12.88 -18.05 -8.56
C SER A 68 12.13 -18.22 -7.24
N LEU A 69 12.74 -18.78 -6.17
CA LEU A 69 12.05 -18.95 -4.89
C LEU A 69 11.78 -17.60 -4.24
N LEU A 70 12.83 -16.80 -4.01
CA LEU A 70 12.68 -15.47 -3.42
C LEU A 70 11.86 -14.56 -4.33
N GLY A 71 12.07 -14.66 -5.64
CA GLY A 71 11.25 -13.98 -6.64
C GLY A 71 9.77 -14.31 -6.56
N HIS A 72 9.41 -15.58 -6.33
CA HIS A 72 8.02 -16.00 -6.12
C HIS A 72 7.43 -15.42 -4.84
N ILE A 73 8.17 -15.44 -3.72
CA ILE A 73 7.69 -14.89 -2.45
C ILE A 73 7.36 -13.40 -2.59
N PHE A 74 8.26 -12.62 -3.18
CA PHE A 74 8.01 -11.18 -3.40
C PHE A 74 6.96 -10.92 -4.48
N SER A 75 6.90 -11.73 -5.54
CA SER A 75 5.82 -11.66 -6.52
C SER A 75 4.45 -11.86 -5.87
N TRP A 76 4.34 -12.89 -5.03
CA TRP A 76 3.13 -13.21 -4.29
C TRP A 76 2.73 -12.08 -3.35
N ALA A 77 3.68 -11.57 -2.55
CA ALA A 77 3.44 -10.42 -1.67
C ALA A 77 3.00 -9.18 -2.45
N ASN A 78 3.61 -8.90 -3.61
CA ASN A 78 3.23 -7.80 -4.50
C ASN A 78 1.81 -7.97 -5.05
N TRP A 79 1.44 -9.16 -5.49
CA TRP A 79 0.08 -9.42 -5.96
C TRP A 79 -0.95 -9.28 -4.85
N ILE A 80 -0.69 -9.84 -3.66
CA ILE A 80 -1.57 -9.66 -2.50
C ILE A 80 -1.73 -8.18 -2.14
N SER A 81 -0.64 -7.40 -2.17
CA SER A 81 -0.66 -5.95 -1.94
C SER A 81 -1.55 -5.21 -2.93
N LEU A 82 -1.45 -5.51 -4.23
CA LEU A 82 -2.32 -4.94 -5.26
C LEU A 82 -3.76 -5.41 -5.15
N LEU A 83 -3.96 -6.71 -4.87
CA LEU A 83 -5.27 -7.35 -4.75
C LEU A 83 -6.04 -6.81 -3.55
N ALA A 84 -5.39 -6.62 -2.40
CA ALA A 84 -6.04 -6.17 -1.17
C ALA A 84 -6.60 -4.73 -1.29
N ILE A 85 -6.22 -3.98 -2.32
CA ILE A 85 -6.79 -2.67 -2.64
C ILE A 85 -8.20 -2.78 -3.27
N LEU A 86 -8.55 -3.89 -3.92
CA LEU A 86 -9.91 -4.10 -4.44
C LEU A 86 -10.95 -4.15 -3.31
N PRO A 87 -10.83 -5.05 -2.30
CA PRO A 87 -11.82 -5.16 -1.25
C PRO A 87 -11.83 -3.91 -0.36
N ILE A 88 -10.70 -3.26 -0.08
CA ILE A 88 -10.71 -2.05 0.77
C ILE A 88 -11.50 -0.91 0.12
N GLU A 89 -11.43 -0.76 -1.21
CA GLU A 89 -12.18 0.28 -1.93
C GLU A 89 -13.69 -0.07 -2.00
N ALA A 90 -14.04 -1.35 -2.13
CA ALA A 90 -15.44 -1.79 -2.02
C ALA A 90 -16.01 -1.54 -0.62
N VAL A 91 -15.25 -1.88 0.43
CA VAL A 91 -15.62 -1.64 1.83
C VAL A 91 -15.70 -0.14 2.14
N ALA A 92 -14.78 0.67 1.61
CA ALA A 92 -14.80 2.12 1.73
C ALA A 92 -16.12 2.71 1.22
N SER A 93 -16.53 2.34 -0.01
CA SER A 93 -17.78 2.80 -0.59
C SER A 93 -18.97 2.41 0.30
N VAL A 94 -19.06 1.16 0.73
CA VAL A 94 -20.19 0.66 1.53
C VAL A 94 -20.23 1.31 2.93
N GLN A 95 -19.06 1.57 3.53
CA GLN A 95 -18.99 2.22 4.83
C GLN A 95 -19.49 3.68 4.73
N TYR A 96 -19.13 4.41 3.68
CA TYR A 96 -19.70 5.75 3.44
C TYR A 96 -21.20 5.72 3.09
N MET A 97 -21.65 4.71 2.35
CA MET A 97 -23.08 4.51 2.08
C MET A 97 -23.88 4.33 3.37
N SER A 98 -23.29 3.72 4.40
CA SER A 98 -23.97 3.41 5.66
C SER A 98 -24.40 4.63 6.48
N THR A 99 -23.92 5.83 6.14
CA THR A 99 -24.30 7.07 6.83
C THR A 99 -24.92 8.12 5.91
N TRP A 100 -25.42 7.70 4.75
CA TRP A 100 -26.13 8.61 3.84
C TRP A 100 -27.32 9.27 4.56
N PRO A 101 -27.42 10.61 4.54
CA PRO A 101 -28.41 11.34 5.33
C PRO A 101 -29.80 11.41 4.68
N TRP A 102 -29.95 10.92 3.45
CA TRP A 102 -31.20 11.03 2.70
C TRP A 102 -32.19 9.91 3.07
N GLU A 103 -33.46 10.26 3.24
CA GLU A 103 -34.51 9.30 3.66
C GLU A 103 -34.64 8.08 2.74
N TRP A 104 -34.48 8.27 1.42
CA TRP A 104 -34.51 7.18 0.44
C TRP A 104 -33.36 6.17 0.62
N ALA A 105 -32.30 6.57 1.33
CA ALA A 105 -31.11 5.78 1.61
C ALA A 105 -31.13 5.11 2.99
N ASN A 106 -32.17 5.27 3.81
CA ASN A 106 -32.20 4.72 5.19
C ASN A 106 -31.91 3.20 5.27
N TRP A 107 -32.21 2.45 4.22
CA TRP A 107 -31.91 1.02 4.13
C TRP A 107 -30.40 0.70 4.15
N THR A 108 -29.52 1.65 3.79
CA THR A 108 -28.07 1.46 3.81
C THR A 108 -27.47 1.54 5.21
N HIS A 109 -28.18 2.13 6.19
CA HIS A 109 -27.68 2.25 7.57
C HIS A 109 -27.47 0.88 8.23
N GLY A 110 -28.15 -0.16 7.74
CA GLY A 110 -27.96 -1.55 8.16
C GLY A 110 -26.62 -2.16 7.71
N PHE A 111 -25.83 -1.50 6.86
CA PHE A 111 -24.57 -2.04 6.33
C PHE A 111 -23.45 -2.13 7.37
N MET A 112 -23.45 -1.25 8.38
CA MET A 112 -22.45 -1.24 9.44
C MET A 112 -23.10 -1.54 10.79
N LYS A 113 -22.52 -2.47 11.56
CA LYS A 113 -22.94 -2.80 12.92
C LYS A 113 -21.71 -3.01 13.80
N GLY A 114 -21.59 -2.23 14.87
CA GLY A 114 -20.46 -2.35 15.82
C GLY A 114 -19.08 -2.07 15.19
N GLY A 115 -19.00 -1.13 14.23
CA GLY A 115 -17.73 -0.80 13.56
C GLY A 115 -17.25 -1.83 12.53
N GLN A 116 -18.11 -2.79 12.17
CA GLN A 116 -17.84 -3.80 11.14
C GLN A 116 -19.01 -3.89 10.17
N LEU A 117 -18.75 -4.38 8.96
CA LEU A 117 -19.78 -4.69 7.99
C LEU A 117 -20.70 -5.79 8.52
N SER A 118 -22.00 -5.51 8.45
CA SER A 118 -23.05 -6.51 8.65
C SER A 118 -23.10 -7.47 7.47
N LEU A 119 -23.95 -8.51 7.55
CA LEU A 119 -24.18 -9.41 6.41
C LEU A 119 -24.64 -8.64 5.16
N GLN A 120 -25.52 -7.64 5.32
CA GLN A 120 -25.98 -6.80 4.21
C GLN A 120 -24.84 -5.93 3.65
N GLY A 121 -23.98 -5.40 4.52
CA GLY A 121 -22.79 -4.66 4.12
C GLY A 121 -21.80 -5.51 3.32
N ILE A 122 -21.55 -6.75 3.77
CA ILE A 122 -20.69 -7.71 3.05
C ILE A 122 -21.28 -8.04 1.67
N MET A 123 -22.59 -8.27 1.58
CA MET A 123 -23.27 -8.51 0.31
C MET A 123 -23.10 -7.32 -0.64
N MET A 124 -23.33 -6.08 -0.16
CA MET A 124 -23.15 -4.88 -0.98
C MET A 124 -21.69 -4.69 -1.41
N ALA A 125 -20.72 -4.94 -0.53
CA ALA A 125 -19.30 -4.84 -0.87
C ALA A 125 -18.90 -5.90 -1.91
N THR A 126 -19.52 -7.09 -1.84
CA THR A 126 -19.34 -8.15 -2.85
C THR A 126 -19.94 -7.75 -4.19
N VAL A 127 -21.10 -7.07 -4.20
CA VAL A 127 -21.68 -6.49 -5.43
C VAL A 127 -20.73 -5.45 -6.03
N MET A 128 -20.15 -4.57 -5.22
CA MET A 128 -19.12 -3.62 -5.68
C MET A 128 -17.91 -4.33 -6.31
N LEU A 129 -17.38 -5.36 -5.64
CA LEU A 129 -16.28 -6.18 -6.18
C LEU A 129 -16.65 -6.83 -7.52
N PHE A 130 -17.88 -7.34 -7.63
CA PHE A 130 -18.37 -7.94 -8.86
C PHE A 130 -18.43 -6.91 -9.98
N ILE A 131 -18.88 -5.69 -9.70
CA ILE A 131 -18.87 -4.56 -10.64
C ILE A 131 -17.43 -4.24 -11.08
N PHE A 132 -16.47 -4.17 -10.16
CA PHE A 132 -15.07 -3.90 -10.50
C PHE A 132 -14.49 -4.97 -11.44
N THR A 133 -14.84 -6.22 -11.19
CA THR A 133 -14.39 -7.39 -11.94
C THR A 133 -15.00 -7.45 -13.34
N ILE A 134 -16.33 -7.28 -13.44
CA ILE A 134 -17.05 -7.43 -14.71
C ILE A 134 -16.73 -6.30 -15.71
N ILE A 135 -16.47 -5.08 -15.21
CA ILE A 135 -16.03 -3.97 -16.07
C ILE A 135 -14.68 -4.30 -16.72
N ASN A 136 -13.73 -4.84 -15.95
CA ASN A 136 -12.43 -5.28 -16.47
C ASN A 136 -12.51 -6.53 -17.36
N TYR A 137 -13.60 -7.29 -17.28
CA TYR A 137 -13.80 -8.51 -18.06
C TYR A 137 -14.04 -8.25 -19.56
N TRP A 138 -14.74 -7.15 -19.89
CA TRP A 138 -15.13 -6.83 -21.27
C TRP A 138 -14.38 -5.65 -21.91
N SER A 139 -13.89 -4.65 -21.15
CA SER A 139 -13.05 -3.61 -21.77
C SER A 139 -12.27 -2.77 -20.76
N VAL A 140 -10.94 -2.80 -20.88
CA VAL A 140 -10.03 -1.87 -20.18
C VAL A 140 -10.11 -0.45 -20.80
N THR A 141 -10.52 -0.34 -22.07
CA THR A 141 -10.46 0.90 -22.87
C THR A 141 -11.57 1.89 -22.56
N ILE A 142 -12.76 1.44 -22.14
CA ILE A 142 -13.88 2.31 -21.72
C ILE A 142 -13.50 3.11 -20.46
N MET A 143 -12.64 2.53 -19.60
CA MET A 143 -12.24 3.15 -18.34
C MET A 143 -11.14 4.20 -18.46
N ALA A 144 -10.28 4.13 -19.48
CA ALA A 144 -9.22 5.13 -19.68
C ALA A 144 -9.78 6.56 -19.84
N LYS A 145 -10.99 6.71 -20.41
CA LYS A 145 -11.66 8.02 -20.58
C LYS A 145 -12.38 8.48 -19.29
N PHE A 146 -13.01 7.56 -18.55
CA PHE A 146 -13.64 7.87 -17.26
C PHE A 146 -12.62 8.17 -16.15
N ASN A 147 -11.44 7.56 -16.21
CA ASN A 147 -10.43 7.70 -15.17
C ASN A 147 -9.90 9.14 -15.05
N ASN A 148 -9.79 9.89 -16.15
CA ASN A 148 -9.33 11.29 -16.10
C ASN A 148 -10.31 12.18 -15.30
N PHE A 149 -11.61 12.00 -15.49
CA PHE A 149 -12.63 12.73 -14.73
C PHE A 149 -12.57 12.40 -13.23
N ILE A 150 -12.53 11.11 -12.89
CA ILE A 150 -12.41 10.64 -11.49
C ILE A 150 -11.11 11.16 -10.86
N SER A 151 -10.01 11.16 -11.61
CA SER A 151 -8.71 11.67 -11.14
C SER A 151 -8.76 13.15 -10.77
N VAL A 152 -9.53 13.96 -11.51
CA VAL A 152 -9.71 15.39 -11.18
C VAL A 152 -10.55 15.53 -9.91
N LEU A 153 -11.67 14.80 -9.79
CA LEU A 153 -12.50 14.82 -8.59
C LEU A 153 -11.72 14.43 -7.33
N LYS A 154 -10.86 13.41 -7.43
CA LYS A 154 -9.98 12.94 -6.36
C LYS A 154 -9.02 14.01 -5.84
N VAL A 155 -8.65 15.00 -6.64
CA VAL A 155 -7.76 16.09 -6.22
C VAL A 155 -8.56 17.30 -5.78
N VAL A 156 -9.57 17.68 -6.57
CA VAL A 156 -10.33 18.93 -6.38
C VAL A 156 -11.21 18.86 -5.13
N VAL A 157 -11.89 17.74 -4.88
CA VAL A 157 -12.83 17.66 -3.76
C VAL A 157 -12.15 17.69 -2.39
N PRO A 158 -11.02 17.02 -2.15
CA PRO A 158 -10.27 17.22 -0.92
C PRO A 158 -9.82 18.67 -0.73
N ILE A 159 -9.40 19.35 -1.79
CA ILE A 159 -9.00 20.77 -1.72
C ILE A 159 -10.19 21.67 -1.35
N ILE A 160 -11.34 21.48 -2.00
CA ILE A 160 -12.58 22.20 -1.67
C ILE A 160 -12.97 21.93 -0.22
N THR A 161 -12.92 20.67 0.20
CA THR A 161 -13.24 20.25 1.58
C THR A 161 -12.33 20.96 2.57
N MET A 162 -11.02 21.01 2.31
CA MET A 162 -10.08 21.74 3.17
C MET A 162 -10.43 23.21 3.29
N ILE A 163 -10.62 23.91 2.16
CA ILE A 163 -10.91 25.34 2.15
C ILE A 163 -12.19 25.64 2.93
N VAL A 164 -13.26 24.90 2.64
CA VAL A 164 -14.58 25.14 3.25
C VAL A 164 -14.56 24.86 4.74
N LEU A 165 -13.94 23.75 5.19
CA LEU A 165 -13.84 23.42 6.60
C LEU A 165 -13.05 24.49 7.36
N VAL A 166 -11.90 24.93 6.84
CA VAL A 166 -11.11 26.01 7.46
C VAL A 166 -11.92 27.31 7.58
N THR A 167 -12.66 27.68 6.53
CA THR A 167 -13.48 28.90 6.56
C THR A 167 -14.68 28.81 7.48
N ALA A 168 -15.22 27.61 7.71
CA ALA A 168 -16.40 27.41 8.53
C ALA A 168 -16.06 27.29 10.02
N HIS A 169 -15.02 26.53 10.36
CA HIS A 169 -14.53 26.39 11.71
C HIS A 169 -13.07 25.93 11.70
N PHE A 170 -12.20 26.68 12.36
CA PHE A 170 -10.83 26.25 12.59
C PHE A 170 -10.35 26.76 13.95
N ASP A 171 -10.17 25.84 14.89
CA ASP A 171 -9.69 26.13 16.24
C ASP A 171 -8.25 25.64 16.41
N PHE A 172 -7.32 26.59 16.57
CA PHE A 172 -5.92 26.29 16.84
C PHE A 172 -5.72 25.64 18.22
N ASN A 173 -6.65 25.82 19.17
CA ASN A 173 -6.55 25.20 20.49
C ASN A 173 -6.62 23.67 20.42
N ASN A 174 -7.21 23.10 19.35
CA ASN A 174 -7.20 21.65 19.12
C ASN A 174 -5.79 21.08 18.95
N MET A 175 -4.79 21.91 18.60
CA MET A 175 -3.41 21.47 18.50
C MET A 175 -2.71 21.44 19.86
N GLY A 176 -3.33 21.98 20.90
CA GLY A 176 -2.71 22.12 22.21
C GLY A 176 -1.73 23.29 22.30
N SER A 177 -1.57 23.78 23.52
CA SER A 177 -0.62 24.83 23.90
C SER A 177 0.67 24.28 24.51
N SER A 178 0.68 22.99 24.86
CA SER A 178 1.80 22.28 25.49
C SER A 178 2.13 20.99 24.75
N PHE A 179 3.34 20.45 24.97
CA PHE A 179 3.77 19.19 24.35
C PHE A 179 2.87 18.01 24.74
N SER A 180 2.37 17.98 25.98
CA SER A 180 1.42 16.97 26.46
C SER A 180 0.05 17.08 25.81
N GLU A 181 -0.39 18.27 25.41
CA GLU A 181 -1.67 18.45 24.70
C GLU A 181 -1.53 18.12 23.21
N PHE A 182 -0.39 18.46 22.60
CA PHE A 182 -0.11 18.10 21.20
C PHE A 182 0.12 16.59 21.04
N MET A 183 0.73 15.93 22.04
CA MET A 183 1.04 14.50 22.05
C MET A 183 0.39 13.78 23.25
N PRO A 184 -0.95 13.73 23.33
CA PRO A 184 -1.66 13.24 24.51
C PRO A 184 -1.40 11.76 24.79
N ASN A 185 -1.09 10.98 23.76
CA ASN A 185 -0.82 9.55 23.84
C ASN A 185 0.69 9.22 23.75
N GLY A 186 1.56 10.23 23.93
CA GLY A 186 3.01 10.07 23.87
C GLY A 186 3.59 10.01 22.45
N THR A 187 4.88 9.65 22.34
CA THR A 187 5.59 9.61 21.05
C THR A 187 5.40 8.31 20.29
N SER A 188 5.12 7.20 20.98
CA SER A 188 4.87 5.89 20.37
C SER A 188 3.63 5.89 19.49
N SER A 189 2.59 6.65 19.87
CA SER A 189 1.33 6.76 19.11
C SER A 189 1.52 7.32 17.70
N ILE A 190 2.55 8.14 17.45
CA ILE A 190 2.90 8.63 16.10
C ILE A 190 3.22 7.43 15.20
N PHE A 191 4.05 6.51 15.68
CA PHE A 191 4.47 5.35 14.91
C PHE A 191 3.32 4.34 14.74
N VAL A 192 2.52 4.13 15.79
CA VAL A 192 1.29 3.32 15.71
C VAL A 192 0.34 3.86 14.64
N ALA A 193 0.16 5.19 14.56
CA ALA A 193 -0.68 5.82 13.54
C ALA A 193 -0.14 5.57 12.12
N ILE A 194 1.19 5.59 11.91
CA ILE A 194 1.80 5.29 10.61
C ILE A 194 1.40 3.89 10.13
N GLY A 195 1.53 2.87 11.02
CA GLY A 195 1.22 1.48 10.69
C GLY A 195 -0.27 1.17 10.61
N SER A 196 -1.10 1.85 11.42
CA SER A 196 -2.47 1.40 11.71
C SER A 196 -3.61 2.32 11.25
N ALA A 197 -3.33 3.59 10.90
CA ALA A 197 -4.34 4.54 10.44
C ALA A 197 -4.44 4.66 8.91
N GLY A 198 -3.83 3.73 8.16
CA GLY A 198 -3.82 3.76 6.70
C GLY A 198 -2.89 4.82 6.09
N ILE A 199 -1.93 5.38 6.86
CA ILE A 199 -0.94 6.36 6.35
C ILE A 199 -0.03 5.71 5.30
N ILE A 200 0.53 4.53 5.59
CA ILE A 200 1.34 3.79 4.61
C ILE A 200 0.50 3.45 3.37
N TYR A 201 -0.71 2.93 3.56
CA TYR A 201 -1.66 2.66 2.48
C TYR A 201 -1.87 3.88 1.57
N SER A 202 -2.02 5.07 2.17
CA SER A 202 -2.31 6.31 1.46
C SER A 202 -1.16 6.82 0.57
N TYR A 203 0.09 6.42 0.81
CA TYR A 203 1.26 6.86 0.04
C TYR A 203 1.83 5.81 -0.92
N VAL A 204 1.52 4.54 -0.68
CA VAL A 204 2.20 3.39 -1.29
C VAL A 204 1.93 3.21 -2.78
N ALA A 205 0.86 3.81 -3.33
CA ALA A 205 0.40 3.53 -4.69
C ALA A 205 1.35 3.98 -5.83
N PHE A 206 2.52 4.57 -5.51
CA PHE A 206 3.56 4.87 -6.50
C PHE A 206 3.98 3.65 -7.34
N GLN A 207 3.81 2.44 -6.80
CA GLN A 207 4.10 1.17 -7.47
C GLN A 207 3.34 0.97 -8.79
N THR A 208 2.14 1.55 -8.90
CA THR A 208 1.33 1.49 -10.13
C THR A 208 2.04 2.13 -11.32
N VAL A 209 2.81 3.20 -11.10
CA VAL A 209 3.59 3.87 -12.13
C VAL A 209 4.72 2.98 -12.64
N ILE A 210 5.33 2.18 -11.75
CA ILE A 210 6.42 1.25 -12.09
C ILE A 210 5.87 0.04 -12.84
N ASN A 211 4.76 -0.54 -12.38
CA ASN A 211 4.18 -1.71 -13.02
C ASN A 211 3.63 -1.45 -14.44
N LEU A 212 3.40 -0.18 -14.79
CA LEU A 212 2.98 0.29 -16.11
C LEU A 212 4.11 0.97 -16.89
N SER A 213 5.38 0.72 -16.52
CA SER A 213 6.53 1.38 -17.16
C SER A 213 6.61 1.17 -18.68
N ASN A 214 6.13 0.04 -19.18
CA ASN A 214 6.14 -0.29 -20.60
C ASN A 214 5.22 0.63 -21.44
N ASP A 215 4.15 1.14 -20.85
CA ASP A 215 3.18 2.01 -21.53
C ASP A 215 3.58 3.50 -21.46
N ILE A 216 4.66 3.84 -20.74
CA ILE A 216 5.11 5.21 -20.51
C ILE A 216 6.05 5.65 -21.64
N LYS A 217 5.70 6.74 -22.33
CA LYS A 217 6.64 7.41 -23.25
C LYS A 217 7.85 7.92 -22.48
N LYS A 218 9.07 7.63 -22.94
CA LYS A 218 10.34 7.96 -22.26
C LYS A 218 10.36 7.53 -20.77
N PRO A 219 10.37 6.20 -20.48
CA PRO A 219 10.31 5.67 -19.12
C PRO A 219 11.39 6.23 -18.18
N SER A 220 12.62 6.43 -18.68
CA SER A 220 13.79 6.92 -17.90
C SER A 220 13.51 8.21 -17.13
N VAL A 221 12.83 9.17 -17.77
CA VAL A 221 12.55 10.49 -17.20
C VAL A 221 11.17 10.53 -16.54
N ASN A 222 10.16 9.97 -17.21
CA ASN A 222 8.77 10.15 -16.81
C ASN A 222 8.36 9.29 -15.61
N ILE A 223 8.98 8.12 -15.40
CA ILE A 223 8.78 7.33 -14.18
C ILE A 223 9.26 8.14 -12.97
N ARG A 224 10.50 8.65 -13.03
CA ARG A 224 11.09 9.47 -11.96
C ARG A 224 10.24 10.68 -11.63
N ARG A 225 9.92 11.51 -12.63
CA ARG A 225 9.11 12.72 -12.44
C ARG A 225 7.72 12.39 -11.93
N GLY A 226 7.09 11.35 -12.48
CA GLY A 226 5.76 10.89 -12.09
C GLY A 226 5.69 10.52 -10.63
N ILE A 227 6.63 9.70 -10.15
CA ILE A 227 6.70 9.25 -8.75
C ILE A 227 6.97 10.43 -7.80
N ILE A 228 8.02 11.23 -8.06
CA ILE A 228 8.41 12.33 -7.16
C ILE A 228 7.30 13.38 -7.06
N LEU A 229 6.76 13.85 -8.19
CA LEU A 229 5.73 14.88 -8.20
C LEU A 229 4.43 14.38 -7.58
N SER A 230 4.04 13.13 -7.86
CA SER A 230 2.81 12.58 -7.30
C SER A 230 2.90 12.39 -5.79
N LEU A 231 4.02 11.86 -5.28
CA LEU A 231 4.26 11.73 -3.85
C LEU A 231 4.30 13.09 -3.16
N LEU A 232 5.05 14.07 -3.70
CA LEU A 232 5.16 15.39 -3.09
C LEU A 232 3.79 16.09 -2.97
N ILE A 233 3.03 16.14 -4.06
CA ILE A 233 1.69 16.77 -4.07
C ILE A 233 0.75 16.01 -3.12
N SER A 234 0.76 14.68 -3.14
CA SER A 234 -0.08 13.88 -2.23
C SER A 234 0.28 14.12 -0.77
N ALA A 235 1.57 14.23 -0.43
CA ALA A 235 2.03 14.51 0.93
C ALA A 235 1.53 15.86 1.43
N LEU A 236 1.63 16.89 0.59
CA LEU A 236 1.08 18.21 0.94
C LEU A 236 -0.43 18.15 1.18
N ILE A 237 -1.19 17.44 0.34
CA ILE A 237 -2.63 17.28 0.50
C ILE A 237 -2.97 16.53 1.80
N TYR A 238 -2.34 15.38 2.07
CA TYR A 238 -2.64 14.57 3.24
C TYR A 238 -2.26 15.26 4.56
N ILE A 239 -1.10 15.93 4.60
CA ILE A 239 -0.67 16.70 5.77
C ILE A 239 -1.64 17.87 6.01
N ALA A 240 -2.01 18.60 4.96
CA ALA A 240 -2.97 19.69 5.07
C ALA A 240 -4.35 19.17 5.51
N LEU A 241 -4.84 18.06 4.95
CA LEU A 241 -6.09 17.43 5.38
C LEU A 241 -6.07 17.03 6.85
N GLN A 242 -4.95 16.50 7.36
CA GLN A 242 -4.82 16.16 8.77
C GLN A 242 -4.92 17.42 9.65
N ILE A 243 -4.22 18.49 9.28
CA ILE A 243 -4.26 19.78 9.98
C ILE A 243 -5.68 20.33 9.99
N VAL A 244 -6.36 20.33 8.84
CA VAL A 244 -7.74 20.80 8.72
C VAL A 244 -8.71 19.93 9.49
N PHE A 245 -8.56 18.61 9.45
CA PHE A 245 -9.42 17.71 10.21
C PHE A 245 -9.32 17.97 11.72
N ILE A 246 -8.11 18.11 12.26
CA ILE A 246 -7.89 18.45 13.67
C ILE A 246 -8.45 19.84 14.00
N GLY A 247 -8.11 20.85 13.20
CA GLY A 247 -8.54 22.23 13.46
C GLY A 247 -10.05 22.43 13.33
N ALA A 248 -10.71 21.72 12.42
CA ALA A 248 -12.14 21.90 12.16
C ALA A 248 -13.06 21.10 13.10
N LEU A 249 -12.52 20.31 14.03
CA LEU A 249 -13.33 19.60 15.02
C LEU A 249 -13.83 20.56 16.11
N PRO A 250 -15.15 20.59 16.39
CA PRO A 250 -15.66 21.34 17.53
C PRO A 250 -15.08 20.81 18.86
N GLN A 251 -14.81 21.72 19.80
CA GLN A 251 -14.30 21.37 21.15
C GLN A 251 -15.21 20.38 21.89
N SER A 252 -16.52 20.38 21.63
CA SER A 252 -17.46 19.41 22.21
C SER A 252 -17.15 17.96 21.82
N VAL A 253 -16.55 17.73 20.65
CA VAL A 253 -16.13 16.41 20.17
C VAL A 253 -14.77 16.04 20.77
N VAL A 254 -13.83 16.98 20.78
CA VAL A 254 -12.44 16.75 21.23
C VAL A 254 -12.35 16.58 22.74
N SER A 255 -13.16 17.30 23.52
CA SER A 255 -13.19 17.22 25.00
C SER A 255 -13.54 15.83 25.54
N GLY A 256 -14.22 14.99 24.75
CA GLY A 256 -14.48 13.58 25.09
C GLY A 256 -13.23 12.69 25.07
N GLY A 257 -12.13 13.18 24.49
CA GLY A 257 -10.88 12.48 24.24
C GLY A 257 -10.77 12.02 22.77
N TRP A 258 -9.56 12.16 22.20
CA TRP A 258 -9.27 11.81 20.81
C TRP A 258 -9.68 10.38 20.42
N SER A 259 -9.48 9.41 21.33
CA SER A 259 -9.82 8.00 21.09
C SER A 259 -11.31 7.71 20.99
N LYS A 260 -12.18 8.65 21.42
CA LYS A 260 -13.64 8.51 21.35
C LYS A 260 -14.26 9.10 20.08
N ILE A 261 -13.45 9.74 19.24
CA ILE A 261 -13.92 10.22 17.93
C ILE A 261 -14.37 9.00 17.15
N ASN A 262 -15.66 8.92 16.83
CA ASN A 262 -16.23 7.78 16.11
C ASN A 262 -17.05 8.30 14.93
N PHE A 263 -16.36 8.52 13.81
CA PHE A 263 -16.99 8.86 12.54
C PHE A 263 -16.89 7.68 11.60
N ASN A 264 -18.04 7.27 11.05
CA ASN A 264 -18.06 6.30 9.95
C ASN A 264 -17.68 6.98 8.64
N SER A 265 -17.98 8.28 8.48
CA SER A 265 -17.73 9.08 7.29
C SER A 265 -17.07 10.42 7.65
N PRO A 266 -15.79 10.42 8.07
CA PRO A 266 -15.19 11.53 8.82
C PRO A 266 -15.42 12.94 8.28
N PHE A 267 -15.08 13.19 7.02
CA PHE A 267 -15.23 14.53 6.43
C PHE A 267 -16.70 14.90 6.14
N ALA A 268 -17.57 13.92 5.90
CA ALA A 268 -18.98 14.17 5.65
C ALA A 268 -19.73 14.41 6.96
N ASP A 269 -19.46 13.60 7.98
CA ASP A 269 -19.98 13.76 9.35
C ASP A 269 -19.53 15.11 9.93
N LEU A 270 -18.26 15.48 9.74
CA LEU A 270 -17.75 16.78 10.14
C LEU A 270 -18.44 17.94 9.42
N ALA A 271 -18.66 17.83 8.10
CA ALA A 271 -19.40 18.84 7.35
C ALA A 271 -20.85 18.98 7.86
N ILE A 272 -21.52 17.88 8.22
CA ILE A 272 -22.86 17.90 8.82
C ILE A 272 -22.83 18.56 10.20
N LEU A 273 -21.85 18.23 11.05
CA LEU A 273 -21.69 18.84 12.38
C LEU A 273 -21.51 20.36 12.31
N LEU A 274 -20.86 20.85 11.25
CA LEU A 274 -20.69 22.28 10.99
C LEU A 274 -21.85 22.89 10.18
N ASN A 275 -22.94 22.16 9.96
CA ASN A 275 -24.13 22.56 9.19
C ASN A 275 -23.86 22.89 7.70
N ILE A 276 -22.84 22.29 7.10
CA ILE A 276 -22.43 22.48 5.70
C ILE A 276 -22.94 21.32 4.84
N TYR A 277 -24.26 21.19 4.73
CA TYR A 277 -24.90 20.04 4.07
C TYR A 277 -24.52 19.84 2.60
N TRP A 278 -24.28 20.91 1.85
CA TRP A 278 -23.84 20.83 0.45
C TRP A 278 -22.45 20.19 0.33
N LEU A 279 -21.54 20.49 1.27
CA LEU A 279 -20.21 19.90 1.31
C LEU A 279 -20.32 18.41 1.68
N SER A 280 -21.15 18.06 2.66
CA SER A 280 -21.39 16.65 3.01
C SER A 280 -21.88 15.84 1.81
N THR A 281 -22.79 16.41 1.01
CA THR A 281 -23.31 15.79 -0.21
C THR A 281 -22.20 15.57 -1.24
N LEU A 282 -21.34 16.58 -1.45
CA LEU A 282 -20.18 16.48 -2.35
C LEU A 282 -19.20 15.41 -1.88
N VAL A 283 -18.89 15.37 -0.58
CA VAL A 283 -18.01 14.36 0.02
C VAL A 283 -18.63 12.97 -0.12
N TYR A 284 -19.91 12.76 0.19
CA TYR A 284 -20.58 11.47 0.01
C TYR A 284 -20.59 10.99 -1.44
N PHE A 285 -20.83 11.89 -2.40
CA PHE A 285 -20.79 11.57 -3.82
C PHE A 285 -19.40 11.12 -4.25
N THR A 286 -18.36 11.85 -3.85
CA THR A 286 -16.98 11.46 -4.15
C THR A 286 -16.53 10.23 -3.39
N ALA A 287 -17.00 10.01 -2.17
CA ALA A 287 -16.73 8.82 -1.37
C ALA A 287 -17.22 7.54 -2.02
N PHE A 288 -18.30 7.64 -2.79
CA PHE A 288 -18.83 6.52 -3.52
C PHE A 288 -18.07 6.32 -4.84
N ILE A 289 -17.87 7.38 -5.62
CA ILE A 289 -17.31 7.27 -6.99
C ILE A 289 -15.79 7.06 -7.00
N SER A 290 -15.07 7.69 -6.08
CA SER A 290 -13.60 7.63 -6.05
C SER A 290 -13.07 6.21 -5.82
N PRO A 291 -13.54 5.45 -4.80
CA PRO A 291 -13.14 4.06 -4.62
C PRO A 291 -13.54 3.16 -5.78
N VAL A 292 -14.69 3.40 -6.42
CA VAL A 292 -15.09 2.64 -7.63
C VAL A 292 -14.04 2.78 -8.73
N GLY A 293 -13.56 4.00 -8.98
CA GLY A 293 -12.48 4.23 -9.95
C GLY A 293 -11.17 3.54 -9.57
N SER A 294 -10.76 3.61 -8.29
CA SER A 294 -9.58 2.90 -7.78
C SER A 294 -9.73 1.38 -7.91
N GLY A 295 -10.84 0.81 -7.45
CA GLY A 295 -11.08 -0.63 -7.42
C GLY A 295 -11.03 -1.25 -8.81
N ILE A 296 -11.55 -0.54 -9.81
CA ILE A 296 -11.46 -0.95 -11.21
C ILE A 296 -10.01 -0.90 -11.72
N ALA A 297 -9.26 0.16 -11.43
CA ALA A 297 -7.86 0.29 -11.85
C ALA A 297 -6.96 -0.78 -11.22
N PHE A 298 -7.13 -1.02 -9.91
CA PHE A 298 -6.38 -2.04 -9.19
C PHE A 298 -6.80 -3.45 -9.57
N ALA A 299 -8.07 -3.71 -9.91
CA ALA A 299 -8.48 -5.01 -10.47
C ALA A 299 -7.74 -5.32 -11.78
N SER A 300 -7.49 -4.32 -12.62
CA SER A 300 -6.64 -4.49 -13.80
C SER A 300 -5.19 -4.78 -13.42
N SER A 301 -4.62 -4.04 -12.46
CA SER A 301 -3.22 -4.21 -12.04
C SER A 301 -2.96 -5.55 -11.34
N ALA A 302 -3.84 -5.97 -10.43
CA ALA A 302 -3.75 -7.23 -9.71
C ALA A 302 -3.85 -8.42 -10.69
N SER A 303 -4.82 -8.41 -11.59
CA SER A 303 -5.03 -9.50 -12.54
C SER A 303 -3.88 -9.60 -13.56
N LYS A 304 -3.34 -8.47 -14.03
CA LYS A 304 -2.12 -8.43 -14.83
C LYS A 304 -0.92 -9.00 -14.06
N SER A 305 -0.72 -8.58 -12.81
CA SER A 305 0.35 -9.09 -11.95
C SER A 305 0.24 -10.59 -11.73
N LEU A 306 -0.97 -11.14 -11.55
CA LEU A 306 -1.18 -12.57 -11.38
C LEU A 306 -0.97 -13.33 -12.70
N SER A 307 -1.44 -12.79 -13.82
CA SER A 307 -1.31 -13.41 -15.15
C SER A 307 0.13 -13.41 -15.70
N SER A 308 1.00 -12.52 -15.19
CA SER A 308 2.42 -12.48 -15.57
C SER A 308 3.27 -13.53 -14.84
N MET A 309 2.91 -13.89 -13.61
CA MET A 309 3.68 -14.85 -12.81
C MET A 309 3.84 -16.25 -13.46
N PRO A 310 2.86 -16.83 -14.17
CA PRO A 310 3.06 -18.09 -14.89
C PRO A 310 4.14 -18.03 -15.98
N LYS A 311 4.49 -16.85 -16.52
CA LYS A 311 5.62 -16.69 -17.46
C LYS A 311 6.94 -17.12 -16.80
N ASN A 312 7.03 -17.01 -15.47
CA ASN A 312 8.17 -17.48 -14.68
C ASN A 312 8.16 -19.00 -14.44
N LYS A 313 7.17 -19.73 -14.96
CA LYS A 313 7.03 -21.20 -14.93
C LYS A 313 6.86 -21.81 -13.53
N HIS A 314 6.43 -21.02 -12.55
CA HIS A 314 6.20 -21.43 -11.15
C HIS A 314 4.74 -21.29 -10.69
N LEU A 315 3.82 -21.00 -11.62
CA LEU A 315 2.37 -20.96 -11.39
C LEU A 315 1.62 -21.67 -12.54
N PRO A 316 0.34 -22.06 -12.34
CA PRO A 316 -0.47 -22.69 -13.37
C PRO A 316 -0.58 -21.83 -14.64
N LEU A 317 -0.32 -22.43 -15.81
CA LEU A 317 -0.34 -21.73 -17.10
C LEU A 317 -1.72 -21.13 -17.45
N PHE A 318 -2.81 -21.71 -16.97
CA PHE A 318 -4.16 -21.19 -17.23
C PHE A 318 -4.36 -19.76 -16.72
N LEU A 319 -3.62 -19.34 -15.67
CA LEU A 319 -3.69 -17.98 -15.14
C LEU A 319 -3.15 -16.94 -16.13
N SER A 320 -2.26 -17.35 -17.05
CA SER A 320 -1.72 -16.47 -18.09
C SER A 320 -2.60 -16.35 -19.33
N ASN A 321 -3.76 -17.03 -19.35
CA ASN A 321 -4.64 -17.01 -20.51
C ASN A 321 -5.34 -15.64 -20.63
N SER A 322 -4.81 -14.82 -21.53
CA SER A 322 -5.40 -13.55 -21.96
C SER A 322 -5.91 -13.61 -23.41
N ASN A 323 -5.99 -14.80 -24.03
CA ASN A 323 -6.35 -14.94 -25.44
C ASN A 323 -7.86 -14.70 -25.65
N ASN A 324 -8.22 -13.43 -25.79
CA ASN A 324 -9.57 -12.99 -26.11
C ASN A 324 -9.53 -11.65 -26.86
N LYS A 325 -10.68 -11.24 -27.42
CA LYS A 325 -10.85 -9.99 -28.18
C LYS A 325 -10.32 -8.73 -27.49
N TYR A 326 -10.18 -8.73 -26.16
CA TYR A 326 -9.80 -7.57 -25.35
C TYR A 326 -8.46 -7.73 -24.64
N ASN A 327 -7.73 -8.84 -24.86
CA ASN A 327 -6.47 -9.16 -24.17
C ASN A 327 -6.54 -9.08 -22.63
N SER A 328 -7.72 -9.30 -22.05
CA SER A 328 -7.94 -9.21 -20.59
C SER A 328 -7.71 -10.57 -19.92
N PRO A 329 -6.96 -10.68 -18.80
CA PRO A 329 -6.70 -11.94 -18.11
C PRO A 329 -7.92 -12.38 -17.26
N ARG A 330 -8.95 -12.91 -17.92
CA ARG A 330 -10.26 -13.23 -17.32
C ARG A 330 -10.20 -14.21 -16.14
N ILE A 331 -9.34 -15.22 -16.21
CA ILE A 331 -9.22 -16.21 -15.12
C ILE A 331 -8.55 -15.57 -13.91
N ALA A 332 -7.50 -14.76 -14.12
CA ALA A 332 -6.85 -14.02 -13.05
C ALA A 332 -7.83 -13.06 -12.36
N LEU A 333 -8.69 -12.36 -13.12
CA LEU A 333 -9.76 -11.52 -12.57
C LEU A 333 -10.73 -12.30 -11.66
N MET A 334 -11.10 -13.53 -12.04
CA MET A 334 -11.98 -14.36 -11.21
C MET A 334 -11.29 -14.85 -9.94
N VAL A 335 -10.00 -15.18 -10.02
CA VAL A 335 -9.20 -15.50 -8.82
C VAL A 335 -9.12 -14.29 -7.89
N ASP A 336 -8.84 -13.11 -8.44
CA ASP A 336 -8.79 -11.87 -7.68
C ASP A 336 -10.13 -11.57 -6.99
N PHE A 337 -11.25 -11.80 -7.68
CA PHE A 337 -12.60 -11.66 -7.10
C PHE A 337 -12.81 -12.60 -5.91
N VAL A 338 -12.49 -13.89 -6.06
CA VAL A 338 -12.68 -14.89 -4.99
C VAL A 338 -11.82 -14.57 -3.77
N VAL A 339 -10.54 -14.25 -3.99
CA VAL A 339 -9.61 -13.93 -2.89
C VAL A 339 -10.00 -12.61 -2.23
N SER A 340 -10.43 -11.59 -2.99
CA SER A 340 -10.94 -10.32 -2.45
C SER A 340 -12.19 -10.52 -1.60
N PHE A 341 -13.11 -11.40 -2.03
CA PHE A 341 -14.28 -11.77 -1.24
C PHE A 341 -13.89 -12.42 0.08
N ILE A 342 -12.93 -13.35 0.09
CA ILE A 342 -12.40 -13.95 1.32
C ILE A 342 -11.80 -12.87 2.24
N LEU A 343 -11.06 -11.91 1.70
CA LEU A 343 -10.50 -10.81 2.50
C LEU A 343 -11.60 -9.95 3.14
N ILE A 344 -12.73 -9.69 2.47
CA ILE A 344 -13.87 -8.97 3.08
C ILE A 344 -14.48 -9.78 4.23
N LEU A 345 -14.59 -11.11 4.09
CA LEU A 345 -15.12 -11.97 5.15
C LEU A 345 -14.24 -11.95 6.41
N LEU A 346 -12.93 -11.89 6.23
CA LEU A 346 -11.94 -11.85 7.31
C LEU A 346 -11.82 -10.43 7.92
N PHE A 347 -11.76 -9.40 7.07
CA PHE A 347 -11.49 -8.02 7.45
C PHE A 347 -12.68 -7.12 7.09
N LYS A 348 -13.62 -7.03 8.02
CA LYS A 348 -14.96 -6.46 7.79
C LYS A 348 -15.04 -4.94 7.91
N ASN A 349 -13.92 -4.22 7.93
CA ASN A 349 -13.95 -2.75 7.92
C ASN A 349 -12.69 -2.19 7.25
N TRP A 350 -12.76 -0.90 6.90
CA TRP A 350 -11.69 -0.23 6.18
C TRP A 350 -10.37 -0.20 6.97
N SER A 351 -10.43 0.04 8.29
CA SER A 351 -9.22 0.15 9.13
C SER A 351 -8.42 -1.15 9.14
N LEU A 352 -9.10 -2.30 9.36
CA LEU A 352 -8.47 -3.62 9.36
C LEU A 352 -7.86 -3.95 7.99
N LEU A 353 -8.60 -3.73 6.91
CA LEU A 353 -8.06 -3.92 5.56
C LEU A 353 -6.87 -3.01 5.28
N SER A 354 -6.89 -1.75 5.74
CA SER A 354 -5.77 -0.82 5.55
C SER A 354 -4.47 -1.32 6.18
N ARG A 355 -4.56 -2.00 7.34
CA ARG A 355 -3.41 -2.61 8.03
C ARG A 355 -2.85 -3.79 7.25
N VAL A 356 -3.73 -4.67 6.75
CA VAL A 356 -3.34 -5.82 5.92
C VAL A 356 -2.69 -5.37 4.61
N VAL A 357 -3.27 -4.35 3.96
CA VAL A 357 -2.69 -3.75 2.75
C VAL A 357 -1.33 -3.14 3.07
N ALA A 358 -1.21 -2.32 4.12
CA ALA A 358 0.05 -1.69 4.50
C ALA A 358 1.15 -2.75 4.77
N ALA A 359 0.86 -3.77 5.58
CA ALA A 359 1.83 -4.78 5.94
C ALA A 359 2.24 -5.67 4.76
N SER A 360 1.29 -6.18 3.96
CA SER A 360 1.61 -6.96 2.76
C SER A 360 2.44 -6.16 1.75
N THR A 361 2.14 -4.87 1.63
CA THR A 361 2.91 -3.95 0.80
C THR A 361 4.32 -3.75 1.34
N LEU A 362 4.49 -3.47 2.63
CA LEU A 362 5.81 -3.26 3.21
C LEU A 362 6.71 -4.47 3.02
N ILE A 363 6.16 -5.69 3.15
CA ILE A 363 6.93 -6.91 2.89
C ILE A 363 7.30 -7.02 1.41
N SER A 364 6.38 -6.72 0.48
CA SER A 364 6.72 -6.62 -0.95
C SER A 364 7.87 -5.62 -1.19
N LEU A 365 7.83 -4.48 -0.49
CA LEU A 365 8.78 -3.39 -0.63
C LEU A 365 10.18 -3.68 -0.07
N LEU A 366 10.34 -4.70 0.81
CA LEU A 366 11.66 -5.18 1.25
C LEU A 366 12.53 -5.64 0.07
N SER A 367 11.92 -6.06 -1.05
CA SER A 367 12.66 -6.45 -2.25
C SER A 367 13.49 -5.32 -2.84
N GLY A 368 12.97 -4.09 -2.84
CA GLY A 368 13.62 -2.92 -3.45
C GLY A 368 15.05 -2.70 -2.98
N PRO A 369 15.30 -2.40 -1.69
CA PRO A 369 16.66 -2.18 -1.18
C PRO A 369 17.58 -3.38 -1.39
N VAL A 370 17.07 -4.60 -1.24
CA VAL A 370 17.86 -5.84 -1.44
C VAL A 370 18.29 -5.97 -2.91
N VAL A 371 17.39 -5.75 -3.86
CA VAL A 371 17.68 -5.80 -5.29
C VAL A 371 18.63 -4.68 -5.70
N ALA A 372 18.37 -3.44 -5.26
CA ALA A 372 19.26 -2.31 -5.55
C ALA A 372 20.69 -2.54 -5.03
N GLY A 373 20.83 -3.03 -3.80
CA GLY A 373 22.11 -3.38 -3.21
C GLY A 373 22.82 -4.51 -3.96
N SER A 374 22.07 -5.54 -4.34
CA SER A 374 22.60 -6.74 -5.02
C SER A 374 23.02 -6.44 -6.47
N LEU A 375 22.23 -5.67 -7.22
CA LEU A 375 22.56 -5.26 -8.59
C LEU A 375 23.82 -4.39 -8.66
N ARG A 376 24.16 -3.66 -7.60
CA ARG A 376 25.43 -2.93 -7.53
C ARG A 376 26.65 -3.84 -7.39
N LYS A 377 26.48 -5.06 -6.87
CA LYS A 377 27.53 -6.08 -6.81
C LYS A 377 27.57 -6.94 -8.08
N MET A 378 26.41 -7.39 -8.56
CA MET A 378 26.31 -8.34 -9.69
C MET A 378 26.45 -7.68 -11.07
N GLY A 379 25.90 -6.48 -11.24
CA GLY A 379 25.83 -5.79 -12.54
C GLY A 379 26.29 -4.34 -12.43
N PRO A 380 27.54 -4.05 -12.00
CA PRO A 380 28.02 -2.68 -11.86
C PRO A 380 27.95 -1.89 -13.17
N GLU A 381 28.16 -2.55 -14.32
CA GLU A 381 28.14 -1.94 -15.65
C GLU A 381 26.74 -1.77 -16.27
N MET A 382 25.67 -2.22 -15.60
CA MET A 382 24.30 -2.05 -16.12
C MET A 382 23.93 -0.57 -16.26
N ARG A 383 23.20 -0.23 -17.33
CA ARG A 383 22.69 1.11 -17.61
C ARG A 383 21.73 1.54 -16.51
N ARG A 384 21.97 2.71 -15.92
CA ARG A 384 21.18 3.31 -14.83
C ARG A 384 20.75 4.73 -15.19
N PRO A 385 19.61 4.91 -15.88
CA PRO A 385 19.15 6.23 -16.28
C PRO A 385 18.94 7.17 -15.09
N THR A 386 18.35 6.66 -14.00
CA THR A 386 18.27 7.40 -12.72
C THR A 386 19.22 6.78 -11.70
N LYS A 387 20.49 7.19 -11.71
CA LYS A 387 21.51 6.72 -10.74
C LYS A 387 21.50 7.56 -9.46
N ILE A 388 21.20 6.94 -8.33
CA ILE A 388 21.24 7.56 -7.00
C ILE A 388 22.66 7.40 -6.43
N LYS A 389 23.36 8.52 -6.20
CA LYS A 389 24.75 8.49 -5.69
C LYS A 389 24.85 7.81 -4.32
N GLY A 390 23.89 8.06 -3.42
CA GLY A 390 23.88 7.56 -2.04
C GLY A 390 23.30 6.16 -1.81
N MET A 391 23.06 5.34 -2.84
CA MET A 391 22.34 4.06 -2.68
C MET A 391 22.99 3.09 -1.66
N LYS A 392 24.31 3.13 -1.48
CA LYS A 392 25.02 2.29 -0.50
C LYS A 392 24.54 2.52 0.94
N ILE A 393 24.10 3.74 1.25
CA ILE A 393 23.54 4.12 2.56
C ILE A 393 22.02 4.07 2.52
N LEU A 394 21.42 4.54 1.41
CA LEU A 394 19.97 4.59 1.28
C LEU A 394 19.34 3.18 1.34
N ALA A 395 19.90 2.18 0.65
CA ALA A 395 19.34 0.84 0.63
C ALA A 395 19.25 0.16 2.02
N PRO A 396 20.33 0.09 2.84
CA PRO A 396 20.21 -0.48 4.19
C PRO A 396 19.25 0.33 5.07
N VAL A 397 19.33 1.67 5.05
CA VAL A 397 18.43 2.52 5.84
C VAL A 397 16.97 2.31 5.44
N VAL A 398 16.67 2.18 4.15
CA VAL A 398 15.32 1.90 3.67
C VAL A 398 14.85 0.51 4.11
N PHE A 399 15.72 -0.50 4.06
CA PHE A 399 15.40 -1.83 4.57
C PHE A 399 15.04 -1.80 6.07
N ASP A 400 15.82 -1.07 6.87
CA ASP A 400 15.57 -0.88 8.30
C ASP A 400 14.26 -0.14 8.57
N LEU A 401 13.99 0.94 7.83
CA LEU A 401 12.75 1.71 7.96
C LEU A 401 11.51 0.89 7.56
N ILE A 402 11.61 0.04 6.53
CA ILE A 402 10.53 -0.89 6.18
C ILE A 402 10.31 -1.89 7.32
N SER A 403 11.39 -2.41 7.90
CA SER A 403 11.34 -3.35 9.03
C SER A 403 10.66 -2.74 10.26
N LEU A 404 10.98 -1.48 10.57
CA LEU A 404 10.30 -0.71 11.61
C LEU A 404 8.83 -0.47 11.28
N ALA A 405 8.50 -0.12 10.04
CA ALA A 405 7.11 0.09 9.63
C ALA A 405 6.27 -1.20 9.71
N ILE A 406 6.87 -2.38 9.46
CA ILE A 406 6.22 -3.68 9.66
C ILE A 406 5.94 -3.91 11.16
N TYR A 407 6.86 -3.52 12.04
CA TYR A 407 6.66 -3.57 13.48
C TYR A 407 5.56 -2.61 13.96
N TRP A 408 5.48 -1.40 13.38
CA TRP A 408 4.44 -0.41 13.70
C TRP A 408 3.02 -0.83 13.31
N ALA A 409 2.86 -1.84 12.45
CA ALA A 409 1.56 -2.42 12.11
C ALA A 409 0.91 -3.21 13.28
N MET A 410 1.63 -3.36 14.39
CA MET A 410 1.24 -4.00 15.65
C MET A 410 1.03 -5.52 15.59
N PHE A 411 1.29 -6.17 16.73
CA PHE A 411 0.95 -7.57 16.95
C PHE A 411 -0.56 -7.71 17.25
N PRO A 412 -1.26 -8.75 16.74
CA PRO A 412 -0.79 -9.90 15.96
C PRO A 412 -0.82 -9.70 14.44
N THR A 413 -1.18 -8.51 13.94
CA THR A 413 -1.31 -8.27 12.49
C THR A 413 -0.02 -8.55 11.73
N THR A 414 1.16 -8.31 12.34
CA THR A 414 2.45 -8.75 11.78
C THR A 414 2.50 -10.25 11.47
N VAL A 415 1.95 -11.10 12.35
CA VAL A 415 1.90 -12.56 12.18
C VAL A 415 0.87 -12.97 11.13
N GLU A 416 -0.32 -12.37 11.16
CA GLU A 416 -1.39 -12.64 10.19
C GLU A 416 -0.90 -12.46 8.75
N VAL A 417 -0.09 -11.42 8.52
CA VAL A 417 0.45 -11.10 7.18
C VAL A 417 1.52 -12.11 6.76
N ILE A 418 2.35 -12.58 7.70
CA ILE A 418 3.33 -13.65 7.42
C ILE A 418 2.63 -14.94 7.02
N VAL A 419 1.51 -15.27 7.65
CA VAL A 419 0.69 -16.43 7.27
C VAL A 419 0.18 -16.30 5.83
N ILE A 420 -0.30 -15.13 5.43
CA ILE A 420 -0.76 -14.88 4.05
C ILE A 420 0.36 -15.08 3.01
N ILE A 421 1.61 -14.74 3.36
CA ILE A 421 2.77 -14.96 2.49
C ILE A 421 3.15 -16.44 2.45
N ILE A 422 3.10 -17.14 3.59
CA ILE A 422 3.37 -18.57 3.67
C ILE A 422 2.39 -19.38 2.79
N VAL A 423 1.14 -18.95 2.66
CA VAL A 423 0.14 -19.60 1.78
C VAL A 423 0.60 -19.66 0.32
N GLY A 424 1.46 -18.74 -0.14
CA GLY A 424 2.03 -18.77 -1.49
C GLY A 424 3.12 -19.82 -1.70
N LEU A 425 3.74 -20.34 -0.63
CA LEU A 425 4.88 -21.27 -0.70
C LEU A 425 4.50 -22.68 -1.17
N PRO A 426 3.42 -23.33 -0.69
CA PRO A 426 3.01 -24.64 -1.17
C PRO A 426 2.85 -24.70 -2.68
N ILE A 427 2.28 -23.64 -3.27
CA ILE A 427 2.09 -23.54 -4.72
C ILE A 427 3.46 -23.58 -5.43
N TYR A 428 4.43 -22.81 -4.94
CA TYR A 428 5.79 -22.83 -5.50
C TYR A 428 6.41 -24.23 -5.43
N PHE A 429 6.40 -24.87 -4.26
CA PHE A 429 7.04 -26.18 -4.08
C PHE A 429 6.42 -27.27 -4.96
N VAL A 430 5.09 -27.25 -5.15
CA VAL A 430 4.41 -28.21 -6.06
C VAL A 430 4.91 -28.05 -7.49
N TYR A 431 5.07 -26.81 -7.98
CA TYR A 431 5.54 -26.55 -9.35
C TYR A 431 7.05 -26.75 -9.50
N ASP A 432 7.86 -26.42 -8.50
CA ASP A 432 9.31 -26.67 -8.54
C ASP A 432 9.62 -28.18 -8.44
N TYR A 433 8.84 -28.95 -7.67
CA TYR A 433 8.91 -30.41 -7.62
C TYR A 433 8.66 -31.04 -8.99
N ARG A 434 7.62 -30.59 -9.70
CA ARG A 434 7.31 -31.06 -11.06
C ARG A 434 8.42 -30.77 -12.08
N ARG A 435 9.36 -29.87 -11.78
CA ARG A 435 10.49 -29.50 -12.64
C ARG A 435 11.82 -30.12 -12.18
N GLY A 436 11.76 -31.02 -11.19
CA GLY A 436 12.91 -31.77 -10.70
C GLY A 436 13.80 -31.03 -9.72
N PHE A 437 13.31 -29.99 -9.03
CA PHE A 437 14.03 -29.29 -7.95
C PHE A 437 15.46 -28.85 -8.30
N LYS A 438 15.68 -28.41 -9.55
CA LYS A 438 16.99 -27.91 -9.98
C LYS A 438 17.42 -26.74 -9.10
N GLU A 439 18.67 -26.75 -8.66
CA GLU A 439 19.29 -25.67 -7.86
C GLU A 439 18.57 -25.35 -6.54
N PHE A 440 17.84 -26.32 -5.98
CA PHE A 440 17.03 -26.11 -4.78
C PHE A 440 17.82 -25.54 -3.60
N LYS A 441 19.03 -26.06 -3.35
CA LYS A 441 19.90 -25.58 -2.26
C LYS A 441 20.26 -24.10 -2.40
N GLN A 442 20.59 -23.66 -3.62
CA GLN A 442 20.95 -22.26 -3.89
C GLN A 442 19.72 -21.35 -3.73
N LYS A 443 18.57 -21.75 -4.29
CA LYS A 443 17.30 -21.04 -4.13
C LYS A 443 16.91 -20.87 -2.66
N LEU A 444 17.01 -21.95 -1.88
CA LEU A 444 16.68 -21.95 -0.46
C LEU A 444 17.62 -21.05 0.34
N TYR A 445 18.94 -21.17 0.12
CA TYR A 445 19.93 -20.32 0.79
C TYR A 445 19.72 -18.83 0.48
N ALA A 446 19.45 -18.50 -0.79
CA ALA A 446 19.16 -17.13 -1.24
C ALA A 446 17.87 -16.55 -0.64
N SER A 447 16.97 -17.40 -0.15
CA SER A 447 15.67 -16.99 0.41
C SER A 447 15.61 -17.06 1.94
N LEU A 448 16.57 -17.73 2.58
CA LEU A 448 16.51 -18.06 3.99
C LEU A 448 16.55 -16.83 4.90
N TRP A 449 17.30 -15.79 4.50
CA TRP A 449 17.36 -14.52 5.21
C TRP A 449 15.97 -13.89 5.39
N LEU A 450 15.07 -14.01 4.41
CA LEU A 450 13.73 -13.42 4.49
C LEU A 450 12.87 -14.17 5.51
N ILE A 451 12.98 -15.50 5.54
CA ILE A 451 12.26 -16.34 6.51
C ILE A 451 12.74 -16.00 7.92
N VAL A 452 14.05 -15.94 8.13
CA VAL A 452 14.64 -15.56 9.42
C VAL A 452 14.27 -14.13 9.79
N HIS A 453 14.25 -13.21 8.83
CA HIS A 453 13.87 -11.83 9.05
C HIS A 453 12.41 -11.69 9.50
N LEU A 454 11.45 -12.29 8.78
CA LEU A 454 10.03 -12.23 9.13
C LEU A 454 9.73 -12.93 10.46
N PHE A 455 10.34 -14.09 10.70
CA PHE A 455 10.19 -14.82 11.96
C PHE A 455 10.84 -14.07 13.13
N GLY A 456 12.04 -13.54 12.93
CA GLY A 456 12.75 -12.72 13.92
C GLY A 456 11.99 -11.45 14.24
N LEU A 457 11.45 -10.75 13.24
CA LEU A 457 10.56 -9.60 13.46
C LEU A 457 9.32 -9.99 14.25
N SER A 458 8.73 -11.16 13.99
CA SER A 458 7.56 -11.64 14.78
C SER A 458 7.91 -11.87 16.24
N ILE A 459 9.07 -12.46 16.52
CA ILE A 459 9.56 -12.65 17.89
C ILE A 459 9.81 -11.28 18.54
N ILE A 460 10.48 -10.36 17.85
CA ILE A 460 10.76 -9.01 18.36
C ILE A 460 9.45 -8.25 18.61
N SER A 461 8.47 -8.34 17.72
CA SER A 461 7.10 -7.82 17.90
C SER A 461 6.42 -8.39 19.13
N TRP A 462 6.56 -9.69 19.36
CA TRP A 462 5.94 -10.37 20.50
C TRP A 462 6.57 -9.95 21.83
N ILE A 463 7.90 -9.79 21.91
CA ILE A 463 8.61 -9.36 23.14
C ILE A 463 8.72 -7.83 23.28
N GLY A 464 8.38 -7.08 22.23
CA GLY A 464 8.55 -5.63 22.14
C GLY A 464 7.58 -4.83 23.02
N GLY A 465 7.53 -3.52 22.79
CA GLY A 465 6.77 -2.58 23.61
C GLY A 465 5.26 -2.86 23.62
N SER A 466 4.62 -2.64 24.76
CA SER A 466 3.15 -2.76 24.91
C SER A 466 2.38 -1.87 23.95
N ASP A 467 2.95 -0.70 23.62
CA ASP A 467 2.35 0.28 22.70
C ASP A 467 2.16 -0.28 21.28
N PHE A 468 2.92 -1.32 20.92
CA PHE A 468 2.86 -2.01 19.63
C PHE A 468 2.24 -3.42 19.73
N GLY A 469 1.61 -3.75 20.86
CA GLY A 469 0.94 -5.03 21.11
C GLY A 469 1.84 -6.15 21.64
N GLY A 470 3.08 -5.85 22.05
CA GLY A 470 4.02 -6.80 22.61
C GLY A 470 3.89 -7.02 24.13
N MET A 471 4.65 -7.99 24.67
CA MET A 471 4.70 -8.34 26.09
C MET A 471 5.46 -7.34 26.96
N ASN A 472 6.05 -6.29 26.37
CA ASN A 472 6.78 -5.22 27.04
C ASN A 472 8.08 -5.66 27.75
N LEU A 473 8.76 -6.71 27.22
CA LEU A 473 10.09 -7.12 27.71
C LEU A 473 11.18 -6.16 27.19
N ILE A 474 11.10 -5.78 25.92
CA ILE A 474 11.93 -4.73 25.33
C ILE A 474 11.07 -3.48 25.18
N LYS A 475 11.31 -2.49 26.04
CA LYS A 475 10.50 -1.27 26.09
C LYS A 475 10.84 -0.31 24.96
N TYR A 476 9.84 0.44 24.51
CA TYR A 476 10.06 1.60 23.65
C TYR A 476 10.96 2.63 24.34
N PRO A 477 11.97 3.23 23.67
CA PRO A 477 12.34 3.10 22.24
C PRO A 477 13.46 2.07 21.96
N MET A 478 13.85 1.23 22.93
CA MET A 478 14.93 0.25 22.74
C MET A 478 14.55 -0.88 21.77
N ASP A 479 13.26 -1.18 21.66
CA ASP A 479 12.71 -2.06 20.64
C ASP A 479 13.11 -1.63 19.22
N PHE A 480 13.07 -0.32 18.93
CA PHE A 480 13.48 0.21 17.63
C PHE A 480 14.97 -0.03 17.38
N VAL A 481 15.83 0.17 18.38
CA VAL A 481 17.28 -0.07 18.25
C VAL A 481 17.56 -1.54 17.96
N VAL A 482 16.88 -2.45 18.66
CA VAL A 482 17.00 -3.89 18.44
C VAL A 482 16.58 -4.26 17.01
N ILE A 483 15.46 -3.70 16.52
CA ILE A 483 15.00 -3.92 15.15
C ILE A 483 16.03 -3.39 14.15
N LEU A 484 16.54 -2.17 14.32
CA LEU A 484 17.55 -1.58 13.42
C LEU A 484 18.80 -2.45 13.30
N ILE A 485 19.33 -2.93 14.43
CA ILE A 485 20.51 -3.81 14.44
C ILE A 485 20.18 -5.12 13.72
N PHE A 486 19.05 -5.74 14.06
CA PHE A 486 18.62 -7.00 13.46
C PHE A 486 18.38 -6.88 11.95
N SER A 487 17.65 -5.85 11.50
CA SER A 487 17.33 -5.63 10.10
C SER A 487 18.59 -5.28 9.28
N THR A 488 19.53 -4.52 9.84
CA THR A 488 20.81 -4.24 9.18
C THR A 488 21.59 -5.55 8.94
N VAL A 489 21.67 -6.44 9.93
CA VAL A 489 22.32 -7.74 9.78
C VAL A 489 21.62 -8.57 8.70
N MET A 490 20.28 -8.61 8.70
CA MET A 490 19.50 -9.33 7.69
C MET A 490 19.70 -8.75 6.27
N TYR A 491 19.78 -7.42 6.12
CA TYR A 491 20.06 -6.77 4.84
C TYR A 491 21.43 -7.17 4.28
N TYR A 492 22.46 -7.15 5.11
CA TYR A 492 23.79 -7.57 4.67
C TYR A 492 23.80 -9.06 4.32
N TRP A 493 23.14 -9.92 5.08
CA TRP A 493 22.98 -11.33 4.71
C TRP A 493 22.28 -11.48 3.35
N ALA A 494 21.17 -10.77 3.14
CA ALA A 494 20.42 -10.79 1.89
C ALA A 494 21.34 -10.46 0.70
N THR A 495 22.06 -9.33 0.74
CA THR A 495 22.95 -8.91 -0.35
C THR A 495 24.21 -9.77 -0.52
N HIS A 496 24.51 -10.71 0.38
CA HIS A 496 25.56 -11.72 0.20
C HIS A 496 25.02 -13.06 -0.28
N SER A 497 23.71 -13.30 -0.15
CA SER A 497 23.04 -14.53 -0.57
C SER A 497 22.63 -14.53 -2.06
N LEU A 498 23.00 -13.50 -2.80
CA LEU A 498 22.76 -13.38 -4.25
C LEU A 498 23.49 -14.46 -5.05
N TYR A 499 22.97 -14.79 -6.23
CA TYR A 499 23.63 -15.73 -7.14
C TYR A 499 23.24 -15.48 -8.60
N TYR A 500 24.12 -15.87 -9.53
CA TYR A 500 23.86 -15.76 -10.97
C TYR A 500 22.96 -16.91 -11.42
N SER A 501 21.79 -16.55 -11.96
CA SER A 501 20.83 -17.48 -12.54
C SER A 501 20.47 -17.02 -13.97
N GLY A 502 19.79 -17.86 -14.76
CA GLY A 502 19.34 -17.45 -16.10
C GLY A 502 18.48 -16.17 -16.11
N TYR A 503 17.77 -15.89 -15.01
CA TYR A 503 17.02 -14.64 -14.86
C TYR A 503 17.92 -13.38 -14.86
N PHE A 504 19.17 -13.50 -14.42
CA PHE A 504 20.11 -12.38 -14.49
C PHE A 504 20.52 -12.06 -15.94
N ASP A 505 20.59 -13.08 -16.80
CA ASP A 505 20.87 -12.86 -18.22
C ASP A 505 19.67 -12.24 -18.94
N ASP A 506 18.43 -12.67 -18.61
CA ASP A 506 17.21 -11.97 -19.04
C ASP A 506 17.25 -10.48 -18.62
N ALA A 507 17.71 -10.20 -17.40
CA ALA A 507 17.84 -8.83 -16.90
C ALA A 507 18.86 -8.00 -17.70
N LYS A 508 19.99 -8.60 -18.10
CA LYS A 508 20.98 -7.93 -18.97
C LYS A 508 20.39 -7.60 -20.34
N GLU A 509 19.65 -8.54 -20.93
CA GLU A 509 19.01 -8.33 -22.22
C GLU A 509 18.02 -7.17 -22.15
N ILE A 510 17.14 -7.16 -21.15
CA ILE A 510 16.20 -6.07 -20.92
C ILE A 510 16.94 -4.74 -20.71
N ASN A 511 17.97 -4.72 -19.86
CA ASN A 511 18.73 -3.50 -19.57
C ASN A 511 19.46 -2.93 -20.80
N SER A 512 19.89 -3.79 -21.73
CA SER A 512 20.56 -3.36 -22.97
C SER A 512 19.65 -2.52 -23.88
N THR A 513 18.33 -2.70 -23.79
CA THR A 513 17.33 -1.94 -24.54
C THR A 513 17.09 -0.54 -23.99
N VAL A 514 17.55 -0.26 -22.76
CA VAL A 514 17.32 1.02 -22.09
C VAL A 514 18.23 2.09 -22.69
N LYS A 515 17.61 3.18 -23.16
CA LYS A 515 18.31 4.37 -23.65
C LYS A 515 18.65 5.31 -22.49
N LEU A 516 19.86 5.86 -22.49
CA LEU A 516 20.25 6.93 -21.59
C LEU A 516 19.81 8.29 -22.17
N ASP A 517 19.68 9.32 -21.34
CA ASP A 517 19.27 10.66 -21.81
C ASP A 517 20.28 11.30 -22.80
N ASN A 518 21.47 10.71 -22.91
CA ASN A 518 22.53 11.11 -23.84
C ASN A 518 22.59 10.24 -25.11
N ASP A 519 21.71 9.24 -25.26
CA ASP A 519 21.51 8.40 -26.46
C ASP A 519 20.30 8.88 -27.27
#